data_AF-A0A922LH65-F1
#
_entry.id   AF-A0A922LH65-F1
#
_cell.length_a   1.000
_cell.length_b   1.000
_cell.length_c   1.000
_cell.angle_alpha   90.00
_cell.angle_beta   90.00
_cell.angle_gamma   90.00
#
_symmetry.space_group_name_H-M   'P 1'
#
loop_
_entity.id
_entity.type
_entity.pdbx_description
1 polymer ?
#
loop_
_entity_poly.entity_id
_entity_poly.type
_entity_poly.pdbx_seq_one_letter_code
_entity_poly.pdbx_strand_id
1 'polypeptide(L)'
;MSKSPIPTVKGQIFELGPRFNNVQYVGEGAYGIVVSAFDCQRNEKVALKKVSPFEHQTYSQRTYREIWILSRMDHENVVKIHDIITSNTFEEMKDIYIVECFMETDLCRLLKTQKLSNDHICYFLYQMLRGLKYIHSANVLHRDLKPCNILLNAACDLRICDFGLARIADPESEQSGTLTEYVATRWYRAPEIMLTSKLYTKAIDIWSIGCIMAEMLSNRVLFPGKHYIDQLNLILQVLGSPSKEDFETIVNLKARAYLESLPHRTKVPWKQLYPYASESALDLLDKLLCFVPSRRITVEDALAHPYLEQYYDPTDEPVFERPFVQQPDNFPKEKLKILIWEEIQRYRNNKTINDLVYINNTKVEHIDHQSDNLVSDGTITSGIIPVNQQQPQP
;
A
#
# COMPACT_ATOMS: atom_id res chain seq x y z
N MET A 1 -4.84 -43.14 4.69
CA MET A 1 -5.23 -41.84 4.12
C MET A 1 -4.15 -41.41 3.15
N SER A 2 -4.43 -41.36 1.85
CA SER A 2 -3.44 -40.88 0.87
C SER A 2 -3.19 -39.40 1.12
N LYS A 3 -1.94 -38.99 1.36
CA LYS A 3 -1.57 -37.58 1.38
C LYS A 3 -1.99 -36.98 0.04
N SER A 4 -2.84 -35.95 0.07
CA SER A 4 -3.14 -35.16 -1.13
C SER A 4 -1.82 -34.73 -1.77
N PRO A 5 -1.67 -34.85 -3.10
CA PRO A 5 -0.42 -34.50 -3.76
C PRO A 5 -0.08 -33.03 -3.48
N ILE A 6 1.17 -32.77 -3.09
CA ILE A 6 1.64 -31.41 -2.83
C ILE A 6 1.56 -30.62 -4.14
N PRO A 7 0.87 -29.48 -4.19
CA PRO A 7 0.67 -28.74 -5.42
C PRO A 7 2.01 -28.22 -5.96
N THR A 8 2.24 -28.45 -7.26
CA THR A 8 3.38 -27.90 -7.99
C THR A 8 2.88 -26.90 -9.01
N VAL A 9 3.33 -25.65 -8.90
CA VAL A 9 2.94 -24.56 -9.80
C VAL A 9 4.21 -23.99 -10.43
N LYS A 10 4.27 -23.97 -11.77
CA LYS A 10 5.45 -23.50 -12.54
C LYS A 10 6.77 -24.14 -12.07
N GLY A 11 6.73 -25.42 -11.69
CA GLY A 11 7.90 -26.16 -11.22
C GLY A 11 8.30 -25.90 -9.76
N GLN A 12 7.58 -25.06 -9.02
CA GLN A 12 7.78 -24.86 -7.58
C GLN A 12 6.77 -25.63 -6.75
N ILE A 13 7.25 -26.28 -5.69
CA ILE A 13 6.45 -27.01 -4.72
C ILE A 13 5.83 -26.02 -3.72
N PHE A 14 4.53 -26.14 -3.45
CA PHE A 14 3.79 -25.35 -2.48
C PHE A 14 3.40 -26.20 -1.26
N GLU A 15 4.18 -26.12 -0.18
CA GLU A 15 3.99 -26.89 1.04
C GLU A 15 2.97 -26.23 1.97
N LEU A 16 1.70 -26.21 1.56
CA LEU A 16 0.64 -25.46 2.24
C LEU A 16 -0.15 -26.26 3.29
N GLY A 17 0.17 -27.55 3.45
CA GLY A 17 -0.57 -28.44 4.36
C GLY A 17 -2.03 -28.65 3.94
N PRO A 18 -2.89 -29.17 4.84
CA PRO A 18 -4.30 -29.47 4.52
C PRO A 18 -5.21 -28.23 4.51
N ARG A 19 -4.73 -27.08 5.00
CA ARG A 19 -5.53 -25.86 5.15
C ARG A 19 -5.93 -25.24 3.81
N PHE A 20 -5.04 -25.25 2.83
CA PHE A 20 -5.26 -24.60 1.54
C PHE A 20 -5.51 -25.65 0.46
N ASN A 21 -6.61 -25.50 -0.26
CA ASN A 21 -6.96 -26.36 -1.38
C ASN A 21 -7.24 -25.54 -2.66
N ASN A 22 -7.44 -26.23 -3.79
CA ASN A 22 -7.75 -25.60 -5.08
C ASN A 22 -6.72 -24.55 -5.52
N VAL A 23 -5.43 -24.88 -5.40
CA VAL A 23 -4.34 -23.97 -5.73
C VAL A 23 -4.31 -23.66 -7.22
N GLN A 24 -4.35 -22.37 -7.57
CA GLN A 24 -4.31 -21.88 -8.96
C GLN A 24 -3.27 -20.78 -9.12
N TYR A 25 -2.49 -20.82 -10.20
CA TYR A 25 -1.53 -19.76 -10.52
C TYR A 25 -2.24 -18.43 -10.78
N VAL A 26 -1.75 -17.34 -10.16
CA VAL A 26 -2.24 -15.97 -10.38
C VAL A 26 -1.21 -15.16 -11.15
N GLY A 27 0.04 -15.17 -10.68
CA GLY A 27 1.10 -14.35 -11.25
C GLY A 27 2.46 -14.63 -10.64
N GLU A 28 3.44 -13.85 -11.06
CA GLU A 28 4.82 -13.88 -10.57
C GLU A 28 5.25 -12.45 -10.25
N GLY A 29 5.70 -12.23 -9.02
CA GLY A 29 6.30 -10.97 -8.59
C GLY A 29 7.81 -10.99 -8.78
N ALA A 30 8.49 -9.92 -8.36
CA ALA A 30 9.93 -9.77 -8.56
C ALA A 30 10.82 -10.82 -7.87
N TYR A 31 10.29 -11.61 -6.93
CA TYR A 31 11.05 -12.61 -6.16
C TYR A 31 10.19 -13.76 -5.64
N GLY A 32 9.04 -14.03 -6.28
CA GLY A 32 8.12 -15.06 -5.80
C GLY A 32 6.93 -15.34 -6.71
N ILE A 33 6.33 -16.51 -6.53
CA ILE A 33 5.12 -16.93 -7.24
C ILE A 33 3.90 -16.63 -6.37
N VAL A 34 2.86 -16.07 -6.99
CA VAL A 34 1.57 -15.85 -6.35
C VAL A 34 0.56 -16.86 -6.89
N VAL A 35 -0.08 -17.57 -5.96
CA VAL A 35 -1.19 -18.49 -6.25
C VAL A 35 -2.43 -18.04 -5.49
N SER A 36 -3.60 -18.40 -5.98
CA SER A 36 -4.82 -18.34 -5.19
C SER A 36 -5.12 -19.73 -4.64
N ALA A 37 -5.71 -19.79 -3.46
CA ALA A 37 -6.21 -21.03 -2.87
C ALA A 37 -7.43 -20.73 -2.01
N PHE A 38 -8.22 -21.76 -1.71
CA PHE A 38 -9.29 -21.65 -0.72
C PHE A 38 -8.75 -22.02 0.66
N ASP A 39 -8.87 -21.10 1.61
CA ASP A 39 -8.46 -21.29 3.01
C ASP A 39 -9.62 -21.91 3.79
N CYS A 40 -9.49 -23.20 4.15
CA CYS A 40 -10.54 -23.93 4.86
C CYS A 40 -10.79 -23.42 6.28
N GLN A 41 -9.84 -22.74 6.90
CA GLN A 41 -10.01 -22.18 8.25
C GLN A 41 -10.77 -20.85 8.21
N ARG A 42 -10.52 -20.04 7.18
CA ARG A 42 -11.17 -18.73 7.00
C ARG A 42 -12.46 -18.81 6.18
N ASN A 43 -12.68 -19.94 5.50
CA ASN A 43 -13.80 -20.16 4.59
C ASN A 43 -13.87 -19.11 3.47
N GLU A 44 -12.71 -18.71 2.94
CA GLU A 44 -12.61 -17.70 1.89
C GLU A 44 -11.45 -18.00 0.92
N LYS A 45 -11.50 -17.39 -0.25
CA LYS A 45 -10.40 -17.43 -1.22
C LYS A 45 -9.32 -16.42 -0.82
N VAL A 46 -8.07 -16.86 -0.83
CA VAL A 46 -6.89 -16.06 -0.45
C VAL A 46 -5.83 -16.07 -1.55
N ALA A 47 -4.94 -15.09 -1.53
CA ALA A 47 -3.71 -15.09 -2.29
C ALA A 47 -2.55 -15.59 -1.41
N LEU A 48 -1.69 -16.45 -1.94
CA LEU A 48 -0.46 -16.90 -1.29
C LEU A 48 0.74 -16.51 -2.14
N LYS A 49 1.56 -15.61 -1.60
CA LYS A 49 2.83 -15.20 -2.17
C LYS A 49 3.94 -16.04 -1.56
N LYS A 50 4.48 -16.99 -2.34
CA LYS A 50 5.65 -17.79 -1.95
C LYS A 50 6.93 -17.02 -2.25
N VAL A 51 7.78 -16.83 -1.26
CA VAL A 51 9.09 -16.17 -1.39
C VAL A 51 10.20 -17.01 -0.78
N SER A 52 11.36 -17.05 -1.44
CA SER A 52 12.55 -17.78 -1.00
C SER A 52 13.75 -16.82 -0.90
N PRO A 53 13.75 -15.88 0.05
CA PRO A 53 14.55 -14.66 -0.07
C PRO A 53 15.99 -14.78 0.45
N PHE A 54 16.33 -15.88 1.13
CA PHE A 54 17.54 -16.00 1.96
C PHE A 54 18.83 -16.26 1.19
N GLU A 55 18.79 -16.35 -0.14
CA GLU A 55 19.99 -16.42 -0.97
C GLU A 55 20.57 -15.02 -1.26
N HIS A 56 19.72 -13.99 -1.28
CA HIS A 56 20.10 -12.64 -1.67
C HIS A 56 19.73 -11.61 -0.60
N GLN A 57 20.69 -10.78 -0.18
CA GLN A 57 20.47 -9.71 0.80
C GLN A 57 19.34 -8.76 0.38
N THR A 58 19.30 -8.36 -0.89
CA THR A 58 18.27 -7.46 -1.43
C THR A 58 16.87 -8.06 -1.32
N TYR A 59 16.69 -9.34 -1.62
CA TYR A 59 15.39 -10.02 -1.51
C TYR A 59 14.96 -10.22 -0.06
N SER A 60 15.90 -10.60 0.81
CA SER A 60 15.68 -10.68 2.26
C SER A 60 15.23 -9.33 2.82
N GLN A 61 15.86 -8.24 2.38
CA GLN A 61 15.53 -6.90 2.84
C GLN A 61 14.15 -6.43 2.36
N ARG A 62 13.78 -6.72 1.11
CA ARG A 62 12.44 -6.44 0.58
C ARG A 62 11.37 -7.23 1.32
N THR A 63 11.61 -8.53 1.55
CA THR A 63 10.68 -9.42 2.25
C THR A 63 10.48 -8.98 3.71
N TYR A 64 11.57 -8.69 4.42
CA TYR A 64 11.50 -8.19 5.79
C TYR A 64 10.65 -6.92 5.88
N ARG A 65 10.93 -5.96 4.99
CA ARG A 65 10.23 -4.68 4.98
C ARG A 65 8.74 -4.84 4.68
N GLU A 66 8.39 -5.63 3.67
CA GLU A 66 7.01 -5.90 3.29
C GLU A 66 6.23 -6.50 4.47
N ILE A 67 6.77 -7.55 5.10
CA ILE A 67 6.16 -8.17 6.29
C ILE A 67 6.06 -7.17 7.44
N TRP A 68 7.13 -6.42 7.74
CA TRP A 68 7.18 -5.53 8.88
C TRP A 68 6.17 -4.37 8.75
N ILE A 69 6.01 -3.79 7.57
CA ILE A 69 5.03 -2.73 7.32
C ILE A 69 3.61 -3.30 7.34
N LEU A 70 3.32 -4.30 6.50
CA LEU A 70 1.96 -4.79 6.29
C LEU A 70 1.38 -5.54 7.50
N SER A 71 2.21 -6.16 8.34
CA SER A 71 1.76 -6.80 9.59
C SER A 71 1.25 -5.82 10.66
N ARG A 72 1.39 -4.51 10.43
CA ARG A 72 0.95 -3.44 11.32
C ARG A 72 -0.11 -2.53 10.69
N MET A 73 -0.31 -2.61 9.37
CA MET A 73 -1.30 -1.82 8.66
C MET A 73 -2.65 -2.55 8.61
N ASP A 74 -3.73 -1.80 8.83
CA ASP A 74 -5.09 -2.30 8.62
C ASP A 74 -5.93 -1.18 7.98
N HIS A 75 -6.14 -1.28 6.67
CA HIS A 75 -6.87 -0.29 5.88
C HIS A 75 -7.53 -0.98 4.69
N GLU A 76 -8.73 -0.56 4.32
CA GLU A 76 -9.49 -1.22 3.24
C GLU A 76 -8.78 -1.13 1.89
N ASN A 77 -8.12 0.00 1.62
CA ASN A 77 -7.38 0.24 0.39
C ASN A 77 -5.89 -0.14 0.43
N VAL A 78 -5.46 -0.92 1.43
CA VAL A 78 -4.13 -1.53 1.51
C VAL A 78 -4.30 -3.05 1.61
N VAL A 79 -3.41 -3.81 0.97
CA VAL A 79 -3.44 -5.27 1.05
C VAL A 79 -3.28 -5.72 2.50
N LYS A 80 -4.14 -6.64 2.96
CA LYS A 80 -4.10 -7.15 4.34
C LYS A 80 -3.39 -8.50 4.36
N ILE A 81 -2.38 -8.63 5.22
CA ILE A 81 -1.83 -9.94 5.58
C ILE A 81 -2.84 -10.62 6.52
N HIS A 82 -3.33 -11.80 6.10
CA HIS A 82 -4.15 -12.68 6.92
C HIS A 82 -3.30 -13.66 7.72
N ASP A 83 -2.20 -14.14 7.16
CA ASP A 83 -1.31 -15.08 7.83
C ASP A 83 0.09 -15.11 7.20
N ILE A 84 1.06 -15.68 7.93
CA ILE A 84 2.41 -15.95 7.40
C ILE A 84 2.82 -17.37 7.77
N ILE A 85 3.01 -18.19 6.74
CA ILE A 85 3.38 -19.60 6.87
C ILE A 85 4.86 -19.74 6.54
N THR A 86 5.55 -20.51 7.36
CA THR A 86 6.96 -20.85 7.21
C THR A 86 7.21 -22.13 8.02
N SER A 87 8.42 -22.70 7.92
CA SER A 87 8.87 -23.86 8.69
C SER A 87 8.69 -23.65 10.21
N ASN A 88 8.58 -24.75 10.95
CA ASN A 88 8.40 -24.73 12.41
C ASN A 88 9.65 -24.30 13.17
N THR A 89 10.83 -24.43 12.55
CA THR A 89 12.12 -24.06 13.13
C THR A 89 12.81 -22.99 12.29
N PHE A 90 13.68 -22.22 12.93
CA PHE A 90 14.45 -21.16 12.29
C PHE A 90 15.44 -21.71 11.26
N GLU A 91 16.06 -22.85 11.58
CA GLU A 91 17.06 -23.52 10.77
C GLU A 91 16.46 -24.02 9.45
N GLU A 92 15.24 -24.57 9.51
CA GLU A 92 14.52 -25.11 8.35
C GLU A 92 13.79 -24.04 7.54
N MET A 93 13.73 -22.80 7.99
CA MET A 93 13.07 -21.72 7.26
C MET A 93 13.82 -21.43 5.95
N LYS A 94 13.23 -21.88 4.84
CA LYS A 94 13.71 -21.66 3.46
C LYS A 94 12.74 -20.82 2.64
N ASP A 95 11.45 -21.14 2.75
CA ASP A 95 10.36 -20.50 2.05
C ASP A 95 9.43 -19.82 3.07
N ILE A 96 8.87 -18.67 2.67
CA ILE A 96 7.80 -17.98 3.40
C ILE A 96 6.61 -17.88 2.46
N TYR A 97 5.42 -18.16 2.97
CA TYR A 97 4.15 -17.94 2.27
C TYR A 97 3.39 -16.84 2.99
N ILE A 98 3.29 -15.68 2.36
CA ILE A 98 2.49 -14.56 2.87
C ILE A 98 1.06 -14.78 2.36
N VAL A 99 0.11 -14.95 3.27
CA VAL A 99 -1.31 -15.15 2.96
C VAL A 99 -2.00 -13.80 3.04
N GLU A 100 -2.57 -13.38 1.93
CA GLU A 100 -3.17 -12.05 1.72
C GLU A 100 -4.62 -12.18 1.25
N CYS A 101 -5.38 -11.09 1.36
CA CYS A 101 -6.70 -11.00 0.74
C CYS A 101 -6.59 -11.22 -0.79
N PHE A 102 -7.46 -12.07 -1.34
CA PHE A 102 -7.48 -12.32 -2.79
C PHE A 102 -8.18 -11.18 -3.53
N MET A 103 -7.57 -10.75 -4.64
CA MET A 103 -8.14 -9.79 -5.60
C MET A 103 -8.07 -10.42 -7.00
N GLU A 104 -9.15 -10.28 -7.77
CA GLU A 104 -9.35 -10.98 -9.04
C GLU A 104 -8.42 -10.47 -10.15
N THR A 105 -8.09 -9.18 -10.12
CA THR A 105 -7.23 -8.56 -11.12
C THR A 105 -6.43 -7.40 -10.53
N ASP A 106 -5.71 -6.71 -11.41
CA ASP A 106 -4.91 -5.54 -11.13
C ASP A 106 -5.21 -4.51 -12.22
N LEU A 107 -4.96 -3.24 -11.92
CA LEU A 107 -5.27 -2.14 -12.83
C LEU A 107 -4.47 -2.25 -14.14
N CYS A 108 -3.27 -2.82 -14.15
CA CYS A 108 -2.50 -3.04 -15.38
C CYS A 108 -3.19 -4.02 -16.34
N ARG A 109 -3.73 -5.14 -15.82
CA ARG A 109 -4.52 -6.08 -16.62
C ARG A 109 -5.84 -5.46 -17.07
N LEU A 110 -6.51 -4.70 -16.20
CA LEU A 110 -7.76 -4.03 -16.53
C LEU A 110 -7.56 -3.04 -17.70
N LEU A 111 -6.55 -2.17 -17.62
CA LEU A 111 -6.27 -1.15 -18.63
C LEU A 111 -5.84 -1.71 -19.99
N LYS A 112 -5.42 -2.98 -20.08
CA LYS A 112 -5.16 -3.65 -21.37
C LYS A 112 -6.41 -4.08 -22.11
N THR A 113 -7.53 -4.24 -21.39
CA THR A 113 -8.74 -4.89 -21.94
C THR A 113 -9.97 -4.02 -21.87
N GLN A 114 -10.03 -3.05 -20.96
CA GLN A 114 -11.21 -2.23 -20.70
C GLN A 114 -10.88 -0.73 -20.80
N LYS A 115 -11.82 0.03 -21.37
CA LYS A 115 -11.83 1.49 -21.23
C LYS A 115 -12.64 1.85 -20.00
N LEU A 116 -12.09 2.69 -19.13
CA LEU A 116 -12.76 3.09 -17.90
C LEU A 116 -13.71 4.27 -18.15
N SER A 117 -14.88 4.26 -17.52
CA SER A 117 -15.73 5.45 -17.45
C SER A 117 -15.13 6.48 -16.49
N ASN A 118 -15.55 7.74 -16.62
CA ASN A 118 -15.14 8.79 -15.68
C ASN A 118 -15.38 8.40 -14.22
N ASP A 119 -16.53 7.77 -13.93
CA ASP A 119 -16.90 7.37 -12.57
C ASP A 119 -15.97 6.30 -12.01
N HIS A 120 -15.58 5.30 -12.82
CA HIS A 120 -14.57 4.31 -12.42
C HIS A 120 -13.21 4.98 -12.18
N ILE A 121 -12.79 5.91 -13.04
CA ILE A 121 -11.50 6.62 -12.86
C ILE A 121 -11.52 7.44 -11.58
N CYS A 122 -12.61 8.17 -11.32
CA CYS A 122 -12.81 8.95 -10.10
C CYS A 122 -12.79 8.04 -8.86
N TYR A 123 -13.52 6.93 -8.88
CA TYR A 123 -13.60 6.00 -7.74
C TYR A 123 -12.27 5.28 -7.46
N PHE A 124 -11.57 4.81 -8.49
CA PHE A 124 -10.24 4.22 -8.31
C PHE A 124 -9.22 5.25 -7.83
N LEU A 125 -9.27 6.48 -8.33
CA LEU A 125 -8.38 7.56 -7.88
C LEU A 125 -8.62 7.90 -6.41
N TYR A 126 -9.89 8.03 -5.99
CA TYR A 126 -10.26 8.24 -4.60
C TYR A 126 -9.70 7.13 -3.70
N GLN A 127 -9.96 5.85 -4.02
CA GLN A 127 -9.48 4.73 -3.22
C GLN A 127 -7.94 4.66 -3.15
N MET A 128 -7.22 4.97 -4.25
CA MET A 128 -5.76 5.06 -4.24
C MET A 128 -5.26 6.16 -3.30
N LEU A 129 -5.86 7.36 -3.35
CA LEU A 129 -5.48 8.48 -2.50
C LEU A 129 -5.85 8.24 -1.04
N ARG A 130 -7.01 7.63 -0.75
CA ARG A 130 -7.43 7.22 0.59
C ARG A 130 -6.44 6.22 1.21
N GLY A 131 -6.07 5.17 0.47
CA GLY A 131 -5.02 4.24 0.89
C GLY A 131 -3.67 4.93 1.06
N LEU A 132 -3.30 5.87 0.17
CA LEU A 132 -2.04 6.59 0.27
C LEU A 132 -2.00 7.53 1.47
N LYS A 133 -3.11 8.18 1.86
CA LYS A 133 -3.23 9.00 3.07
C LYS A 133 -2.89 8.17 4.32
N TYR A 134 -3.43 6.97 4.41
CA TYR A 134 -3.11 6.03 5.48
C TYR A 134 -1.62 5.64 5.50
N ILE A 135 -1.04 5.33 4.33
CA ILE A 135 0.39 5.00 4.21
C ILE A 135 1.28 6.19 4.60
N HIS A 136 0.96 7.39 4.12
CA HIS A 136 1.74 8.61 4.35
C HIS A 136 1.61 9.11 5.79
N SER A 137 0.45 8.99 6.42
CA SER A 137 0.31 9.29 7.86
C SER A 137 1.13 8.33 8.73
N ALA A 138 1.38 7.10 8.27
CA ALA A 138 2.31 6.18 8.90
C ALA A 138 3.80 6.59 8.72
N ASN A 139 4.08 7.70 8.04
CA ASN A 139 5.42 8.11 7.64
C ASN A 139 6.12 7.10 6.70
N VAL A 140 5.34 6.38 5.88
CA VAL A 140 5.83 5.44 4.86
C VAL A 140 5.71 6.05 3.46
N LEU A 141 6.74 5.83 2.64
CA LEU A 141 6.74 6.07 1.21
C LEU A 141 6.64 4.71 0.50
N HIS A 142 5.72 4.57 -0.46
CA HIS A 142 5.56 3.31 -1.20
C HIS A 142 6.68 3.11 -2.24
N ARG A 143 7.02 4.17 -2.99
CA ARG A 143 8.16 4.24 -3.95
C ARG A 143 8.07 3.36 -5.20
N ASP A 144 6.98 2.63 -5.39
CA ASP A 144 6.76 1.75 -6.55
C ASP A 144 5.28 1.64 -6.90
N LEU A 145 4.53 2.74 -6.75
CA LEU A 145 3.14 2.79 -7.20
C LEU A 145 3.11 2.76 -8.74
N LYS A 146 2.34 1.80 -9.26
CA LYS A 146 2.10 1.54 -10.68
C LYS A 146 0.83 0.70 -10.82
N PRO A 147 0.17 0.64 -11.99
CA PRO A 147 -1.07 -0.10 -12.17
C PRO A 147 -1.00 -1.58 -11.76
N CYS A 148 0.17 -2.25 -11.91
CA CYS A 148 0.34 -3.64 -11.48
C CYS A 148 0.27 -3.84 -9.95
N ASN A 149 0.51 -2.77 -9.17
CA ASN A 149 0.51 -2.79 -7.71
C ASN A 149 -0.81 -2.24 -7.13
N ILE A 150 -1.81 -2.05 -8.00
CA ILE A 150 -3.16 -1.62 -7.67
C ILE A 150 -4.09 -2.78 -7.97
N LEU A 151 -4.45 -3.54 -6.94
CA LEU A 151 -5.29 -4.73 -7.05
C LEU A 151 -6.78 -4.35 -7.04
N LEU A 152 -7.59 -5.09 -7.79
CA LEU A 152 -9.02 -4.83 -7.97
C LEU A 152 -9.85 -6.11 -7.88
N ASN A 153 -11.04 -6.01 -7.30
CA ASN A 153 -12.05 -7.08 -7.30
C ASN A 153 -13.23 -6.77 -8.22
N ALA A 154 -14.18 -7.71 -8.34
CA ALA A 154 -15.37 -7.53 -9.16
C ALA A 154 -16.31 -6.40 -8.70
N ALA A 155 -16.23 -6.00 -7.41
CA ALA A 155 -16.98 -4.90 -6.83
C ALA A 155 -16.28 -3.53 -7.04
N CYS A 156 -15.14 -3.50 -7.75
CA CYS A 156 -14.31 -2.31 -7.92
C CYS A 156 -13.65 -1.81 -6.62
N ASP A 157 -13.55 -2.65 -5.59
CA ASP A 157 -12.72 -2.35 -4.43
C ASP A 157 -11.24 -2.45 -4.83
N LEU A 158 -10.45 -1.53 -4.30
CA LEU A 158 -9.06 -1.35 -4.66
C LEU A 158 -8.16 -1.57 -3.46
N ARG A 159 -7.05 -2.30 -3.64
CA ARG A 159 -6.00 -2.46 -2.63
C ARG A 159 -4.60 -2.20 -3.19
N ILE A 160 -3.84 -1.35 -2.52
CA ILE A 160 -2.42 -1.11 -2.80
C ILE A 160 -1.58 -2.28 -2.25
N CYS A 161 -0.67 -2.83 -3.05
CA CYS A 161 0.20 -3.95 -2.68
C CYS A 161 1.68 -3.73 -3.04
N ASP A 162 2.54 -4.66 -2.61
CA ASP A 162 3.99 -4.69 -2.88
C ASP A 162 4.78 -3.54 -2.20
N PHE A 163 4.94 -3.69 -0.88
CA PHE A 163 5.72 -2.76 -0.04
C PHE A 163 7.21 -3.11 0.00
N GLY A 164 7.69 -3.98 -0.89
CA GLY A 164 9.08 -4.42 -0.90
C GLY A 164 10.07 -3.27 -1.11
N LEU A 165 9.68 -2.20 -1.82
CA LEU A 165 10.52 -1.02 -2.08
C LEU A 165 10.24 0.17 -1.17
N ALA A 166 9.26 0.05 -0.26
CA ALA A 166 8.85 1.12 0.62
C ALA A 166 10.01 1.64 1.50
N ARG A 167 9.87 2.82 2.08
CA ARG A 167 10.82 3.36 3.08
C ARG A 167 10.08 4.22 4.08
N ILE A 168 10.65 4.35 5.28
CA ILE A 168 10.21 5.39 6.19
C ILE A 168 10.72 6.73 5.65
N ALA A 169 9.84 7.72 5.56
CA ALA A 169 10.23 9.06 5.14
C ALA A 169 11.13 9.66 6.22
N ASP A 170 12.31 10.11 5.80
CA ASP A 170 13.28 10.75 6.68
C ASP A 170 13.82 11.99 5.98
N PRO A 171 13.39 13.20 6.40
CA PRO A 171 13.88 14.46 5.87
C PRO A 171 15.37 14.73 6.18
N GLU A 172 15.93 14.12 7.23
CA GLU A 172 17.27 14.40 7.76
C GLU A 172 18.34 13.43 7.23
N SER A 173 17.95 12.27 6.68
CA SER A 173 18.87 11.36 5.98
C SER A 173 19.34 11.87 4.61
N GLU A 174 19.94 13.06 4.57
CA GLU A 174 20.69 13.58 3.42
C GLU A 174 21.98 12.77 3.12
N GLN A 175 22.26 11.78 3.98
CA GLN A 175 23.54 11.08 4.09
C GLN A 175 23.29 9.61 4.43
N SER A 176 23.06 8.78 3.42
CA SER A 176 23.74 7.47 3.28
C SER A 176 23.01 6.61 2.28
N GLY A 177 23.75 6.19 1.26
CA GLY A 177 23.34 5.12 0.37
C GLY A 177 23.60 5.44 -1.08
N THR A 178 24.68 4.88 -1.61
CA THR A 178 24.74 4.50 -3.02
C THR A 178 23.55 3.59 -3.28
N LEU A 179 22.44 4.16 -3.77
CA LEU A 179 21.23 3.39 -3.96
C LEU A 179 21.38 2.51 -5.19
N THR A 180 21.08 1.23 -4.96
CA THR A 180 21.16 0.11 -5.88
C THR A 180 20.59 0.46 -7.25
N GLU A 181 21.28 0.05 -8.30
CA GLU A 181 20.80 0.14 -9.68
C GLU A 181 19.35 -0.39 -9.76
N TYR A 182 18.40 0.51 -9.97
CA TYR A 182 16.98 0.20 -9.83
C TYR A 182 16.47 -0.62 -11.02
N VAL A 183 16.37 -1.94 -10.84
CA VAL A 183 15.90 -2.95 -11.83
C VAL A 183 14.37 -2.91 -12.08
N ALA A 184 13.67 -1.82 -11.74
CA ALA A 184 12.20 -1.72 -11.83
C ALA A 184 11.72 -0.78 -12.94
N THR A 185 10.44 -0.91 -13.32
CA THR A 185 9.73 -0.03 -14.27
C THR A 185 9.85 1.43 -13.85
N ARG A 186 10.39 2.27 -14.74
CA ARG A 186 10.72 3.68 -14.45
C ARG A 186 9.63 4.69 -14.81
N TRP A 187 8.57 4.22 -15.47
CA TRP A 187 7.54 5.06 -16.10
C TRP A 187 6.74 5.94 -15.13
N TYR A 188 6.66 5.53 -13.86
CA TYR A 188 5.89 6.21 -12.81
C TYR A 188 6.80 7.00 -11.85
N ARG A 189 8.09 7.16 -12.16
CA ARG A 189 9.04 7.87 -11.30
C ARG A 189 8.97 9.38 -11.52
N ALA A 190 9.01 10.11 -10.41
CA ALA A 190 8.99 11.56 -10.37
C ALA A 190 10.28 12.18 -10.92
N PRO A 191 10.24 13.40 -11.52
CA PRO A 191 11.40 14.06 -12.12
C PRO A 191 12.58 14.19 -11.16
N GLU A 192 12.32 14.51 -9.90
CA GLU A 192 13.35 14.65 -8.86
C GLU A 192 14.14 13.35 -8.62
N ILE A 193 13.56 12.17 -8.82
CA ILE A 193 14.28 10.89 -8.68
C ILE A 193 15.36 10.73 -9.75
N MET A 194 15.19 11.36 -10.91
CA MET A 194 16.21 11.38 -11.96
C MET A 194 17.24 12.51 -11.78
N LEU A 195 16.91 13.55 -11.02
CA LEU A 195 17.72 14.76 -10.87
C LEU A 195 18.57 14.76 -9.60
N THR A 196 18.07 14.17 -8.52
CA THR A 196 18.74 14.12 -7.22
C THR A 196 18.63 12.72 -6.61
N SER A 197 19.73 12.26 -6.02
CA SER A 197 19.76 10.99 -5.30
C SER A 197 19.26 11.09 -3.86
N LYS A 198 18.92 12.30 -3.37
CA LYS A 198 18.85 12.59 -1.93
C LYS A 198 17.49 13.03 -1.39
N LEU A 199 16.54 13.42 -2.24
CA LEU A 199 15.25 13.97 -1.78
C LEU A 199 14.12 13.00 -2.12
N TYR A 200 13.83 12.09 -1.19
CA TYR A 200 12.64 11.24 -1.25
C TYR A 200 11.61 11.78 -0.26
N THR A 201 10.60 12.47 -0.78
CA THR A 201 9.46 12.95 0.02
C THR A 201 8.19 12.19 -0.37
N LYS A 202 7.11 12.40 0.38
CA LYS A 202 5.76 11.90 0.05
C LYS A 202 5.32 12.27 -1.37
N ALA A 203 5.82 13.37 -1.93
CA ALA A 203 5.48 13.85 -3.25
C ALA A 203 5.80 12.85 -4.38
N ILE A 204 6.76 11.94 -4.20
CA ILE A 204 7.12 10.96 -5.24
C ILE A 204 5.97 9.98 -5.53
N ASP A 205 5.22 9.59 -4.49
CA ASP A 205 4.08 8.70 -4.63
C ASP A 205 2.89 9.42 -5.28
N ILE A 206 2.71 10.71 -4.97
CA ILE A 206 1.71 11.58 -5.61
C ILE A 206 1.93 11.66 -7.12
N TRP A 207 3.19 11.84 -7.54
CA TRP A 207 3.55 11.81 -8.95
C TRP A 207 3.18 10.49 -9.61
N SER A 208 3.50 9.36 -8.94
CA SER A 208 3.16 8.03 -9.46
C SER A 208 1.64 7.87 -9.63
N ILE A 209 0.82 8.35 -8.69
CA ILE A 209 -0.65 8.38 -8.84
C ILE A 209 -1.07 9.27 -10.02
N GLY A 210 -0.44 10.44 -10.21
CA GLY A 210 -0.68 11.28 -11.40
C GLY A 210 -0.43 10.53 -12.71
N CYS A 211 0.67 9.77 -12.80
CA CYS A 211 0.94 8.92 -13.96
C CYS A 211 -0.12 7.82 -14.15
N ILE A 212 -0.58 7.19 -13.05
CA ILE A 212 -1.64 6.18 -13.10
C ILE A 212 -2.96 6.80 -13.57
N MET A 213 -3.35 7.97 -13.06
CA MET A 213 -4.54 8.70 -13.49
C MET A 213 -4.48 9.01 -14.99
N ALA A 214 -3.34 9.49 -15.48
CA ALA A 214 -3.10 9.77 -16.89
C ALA A 214 -3.25 8.52 -17.78
N GLU A 215 -2.79 7.37 -17.27
CA GLU A 215 -2.94 6.08 -17.95
C GLU A 215 -4.38 5.58 -17.92
N MET A 216 -5.11 5.76 -16.82
CA MET A 216 -6.54 5.44 -16.74
C MET A 216 -7.37 6.26 -17.74
N LEU A 217 -7.01 7.52 -17.99
CA LEU A 217 -7.70 8.40 -18.94
C LEU A 217 -7.51 7.99 -20.42
N SER A 218 -6.48 7.20 -20.75
CA SER A 218 -6.12 6.93 -22.16
C SER A 218 -5.77 5.47 -22.49
N ASN A 219 -5.68 4.59 -21.49
CA ASN A 219 -5.13 3.24 -21.58
C ASN A 219 -3.68 3.19 -22.11
N ARG A 220 -2.93 4.29 -21.98
CA ARG A 220 -1.56 4.42 -22.47
C ARG A 220 -0.66 5.01 -21.40
N VAL A 221 0.49 4.37 -21.18
CA VAL A 221 1.53 4.86 -20.28
C VAL A 221 1.95 6.27 -20.71
N LEU A 222 1.89 7.23 -19.80
CA LEU A 222 2.18 8.64 -20.10
C LEU A 222 3.67 8.87 -20.43
N PHE A 223 4.58 8.27 -19.65
CA PHE A 223 6.03 8.46 -19.81
C PHE A 223 6.78 7.13 -19.95
N PRO A 224 6.75 6.46 -21.12
CA PRO A 224 7.35 5.14 -21.33
C PRO A 224 8.88 5.20 -21.58
N GLY A 225 9.66 5.77 -20.67
CA GLY A 225 11.11 5.97 -20.84
C GLY A 225 11.94 4.69 -20.86
N LYS A 226 12.88 4.63 -21.81
CA LYS A 226 13.79 3.49 -22.02
C LYS A 226 14.98 3.47 -21.05
N HIS A 227 15.41 4.62 -20.58
CA HIS A 227 16.48 4.81 -19.60
C HIS A 227 16.28 6.14 -18.85
N TYR A 228 17.11 6.44 -17.84
CA TYR A 228 16.94 7.59 -16.94
C TYR A 228 16.77 8.93 -17.68
N ILE A 229 17.65 9.20 -18.63
CA ILE A 229 17.62 10.44 -19.41
C ILE A 229 16.39 10.51 -20.33
N ASP A 230 15.99 9.39 -20.93
CA ASP A 230 14.81 9.34 -21.80
C ASP A 230 13.52 9.58 -21.00
N GLN A 231 13.41 9.00 -19.80
CA GLN A 231 12.29 9.26 -18.88
C GLN A 231 12.14 10.75 -18.59
N LEU A 232 13.23 11.42 -18.23
CA LEU A 232 13.22 12.87 -17.97
C LEU A 232 12.84 13.66 -19.22
N ASN A 233 13.38 13.29 -20.39
CA ASN A 233 13.04 13.95 -21.65
C ASN A 233 11.55 13.83 -22.00
N LEU A 234 10.93 12.66 -21.80
CA LEU A 234 9.50 12.45 -22.03
C LEU A 234 8.64 13.31 -21.08
N ILE A 235 9.04 13.44 -19.82
CA ILE A 235 8.37 14.34 -18.87
C ILE A 235 8.39 15.78 -19.37
N LEU A 236 9.57 16.27 -19.79
CA LEU A 236 9.73 17.62 -20.31
C LEU A 236 9.07 17.84 -21.67
N GLN A 237 8.80 16.79 -22.45
CA GLN A 237 8.00 16.92 -23.68
C GLN A 237 6.55 17.30 -23.39
N VAL A 238 6.01 16.88 -22.24
CA VAL A 238 4.63 17.16 -21.85
C VAL A 238 4.55 18.39 -20.95
N LEU A 239 5.37 18.46 -19.90
CA LEU A 239 5.32 19.54 -18.93
C LEU A 239 6.00 20.84 -19.41
N GLY A 240 6.82 20.76 -20.47
CA GLY A 240 7.66 21.86 -20.92
C GLY A 240 8.94 22.01 -20.10
N SER A 241 9.75 23.01 -20.45
CA SER A 241 10.95 23.37 -19.70
C SER A 241 10.59 23.95 -18.33
N PRO A 242 11.32 23.59 -17.26
CA PRO A 242 11.13 24.23 -15.95
C PRO A 242 11.33 25.75 -16.04
N SER A 243 10.67 26.51 -15.18
CA SER A 243 10.92 27.95 -15.09
C SER A 243 12.31 28.22 -14.50
N LYS A 244 12.83 29.45 -14.65
CA LYS A 244 14.12 29.84 -14.05
C LYS A 244 14.15 29.60 -12.53
N GLU A 245 13.05 29.92 -11.85
CA GLU A 245 12.89 29.67 -10.41
C GLU A 245 12.96 28.16 -10.10
N ASP A 246 12.33 27.31 -10.93
CA ASP A 246 12.34 25.86 -10.72
C ASP A 246 13.75 25.27 -10.88
N PHE A 247 14.57 25.80 -11.78
CA PHE A 247 15.97 25.39 -11.94
C PHE A 247 16.80 25.64 -10.67
N GLU A 248 16.53 26.73 -9.96
CA GLU A 248 17.24 27.08 -8.73
C GLU A 248 16.96 26.08 -7.60
N THR A 249 15.78 25.45 -7.60
CA THR A 249 15.43 24.38 -6.65
C THR A 249 16.23 23.08 -6.84
N ILE A 250 16.84 22.88 -8.02
CA ILE A 250 17.59 21.67 -8.36
C ILE A 250 19.00 21.77 -7.79
N VAL A 251 19.24 21.15 -6.63
CA VAL A 251 20.54 21.21 -5.92
C VAL A 251 21.70 20.60 -6.73
N ASN A 252 21.42 19.58 -7.56
CA ASN A 252 22.46 18.90 -8.33
C ASN A 252 22.90 19.73 -9.56
N LEU A 253 24.08 20.33 -9.48
CA LEU A 253 24.64 21.19 -10.53
C LEU A 253 24.78 20.49 -11.90
N LYS A 254 25.11 19.18 -11.93
CA LYS A 254 25.22 18.44 -13.21
C LYS A 254 23.86 18.25 -13.85
N ALA A 255 22.84 17.93 -13.04
CA ALA A 255 21.47 17.78 -13.52
C ALA A 255 20.90 19.11 -14.00
N ARG A 256 21.19 20.21 -13.28
CA ARG A 256 20.83 21.58 -13.67
C ARG A 256 21.45 21.95 -15.02
N ALA A 257 22.77 21.81 -15.16
CA ALA A 257 23.48 22.11 -16.41
C ALA A 257 22.97 21.26 -17.59
N TYR A 258 22.65 19.98 -17.35
CA TYR A 258 22.02 19.14 -18.36
C TYR A 258 20.67 19.72 -18.83
N LEU A 259 19.78 20.04 -17.89
CA LEU A 259 18.46 20.61 -18.22
C LEU A 259 18.56 21.98 -18.90
N GLU A 260 19.51 22.83 -18.51
CA GLU A 260 19.78 24.13 -19.14
C GLU A 260 20.29 23.99 -20.58
N SER A 261 20.98 22.88 -20.89
CA SER A 261 21.47 22.60 -22.25
C SER A 261 20.36 22.14 -23.22
N LEU A 262 19.18 21.77 -22.71
CA LEU A 262 18.09 21.28 -23.54
C LEU A 262 17.37 22.45 -24.26
N PRO A 263 16.90 22.25 -25.50
CA PRO A 263 16.05 23.24 -26.18
C PRO A 263 14.81 23.55 -25.35
N HIS A 264 14.40 24.82 -25.35
CA HIS A 264 13.18 25.24 -24.67
C HIS A 264 11.95 24.53 -25.23
N ARG A 265 11.04 24.11 -24.34
CA ARG A 265 9.78 23.44 -24.68
C ARG A 265 8.62 24.10 -23.96
N THR A 266 7.54 24.31 -24.68
CA THR A 266 6.27 24.76 -24.11
C THR A 266 5.49 23.58 -23.55
N LYS A 267 4.79 23.78 -22.43
CA LYS A 267 3.88 22.79 -21.86
C LYS A 267 2.79 22.42 -22.87
N VAL A 268 2.53 21.11 -23.02
CA VAL A 268 1.41 20.60 -23.80
C VAL A 268 0.14 20.70 -22.95
N PRO A 269 -0.93 21.38 -23.39
CA PRO A 269 -2.18 21.45 -22.64
C PRO A 269 -2.77 20.05 -22.42
N TRP A 270 -3.18 19.72 -21.19
CA TRP A 270 -3.75 18.40 -20.89
C TRP A 270 -4.97 18.07 -21.74
N LYS A 271 -5.79 19.07 -22.07
CA LYS A 271 -6.96 18.91 -22.96
C LYS A 271 -6.59 18.40 -24.35
N GLN A 272 -5.39 18.69 -24.83
CA GLN A 272 -4.89 18.14 -26.10
C GLN A 272 -4.58 16.65 -26.00
N LEU A 273 -4.05 16.20 -24.85
CA LEU A 273 -3.74 14.79 -24.60
C LEU A 273 -5.00 13.97 -24.25
N TYR A 274 -5.93 14.59 -23.52
CA TYR A 274 -7.12 13.96 -22.97
C TYR A 274 -8.38 14.79 -23.30
N PRO A 275 -8.80 14.85 -24.57
CA PRO A 275 -9.88 15.74 -25.02
C PRO A 275 -11.25 15.45 -24.40
N TYR A 276 -11.48 14.22 -23.97
CA TYR A 276 -12.74 13.77 -23.38
C TYR A 276 -12.79 13.84 -21.85
N ALA A 277 -11.67 14.19 -21.20
CA ALA A 277 -11.63 14.34 -19.75
C ALA A 277 -12.33 15.65 -19.33
N SER A 278 -12.95 15.63 -18.15
CA SER A 278 -13.56 16.81 -17.54
C SER A 278 -12.49 17.82 -17.11
N GLU A 279 -12.82 19.10 -17.08
CA GLU A 279 -11.87 20.14 -16.66
C GLU A 279 -11.36 19.90 -15.23
N SER A 280 -12.23 19.44 -14.32
CA SER A 280 -11.84 19.11 -12.94
C SER A 280 -10.85 17.94 -12.86
N ALA A 281 -11.00 16.91 -13.71
CA ALA A 281 -10.03 15.81 -13.80
C ALA A 281 -8.66 16.31 -14.28
N LEU A 282 -8.65 17.17 -15.31
CA LEU A 282 -7.42 17.73 -15.88
C LEU A 282 -6.71 18.67 -14.91
N ASP A 283 -7.49 19.42 -14.14
CA ASP A 283 -6.99 20.32 -13.09
C ASP A 283 -6.34 19.52 -11.95
N LEU A 284 -6.96 18.43 -11.49
CA LEU A 284 -6.32 17.53 -10.51
C LEU A 284 -5.06 16.88 -11.08
N LEU A 285 -5.12 16.41 -12.33
CA LEU A 285 -3.96 15.79 -13.01
C LEU A 285 -2.76 16.76 -13.08
N ASP A 286 -3.01 18.04 -13.38
CA ASP A 286 -1.96 19.06 -13.40
C ASP A 286 -1.28 19.24 -12.04
N LYS A 287 -2.10 19.28 -10.97
CA LYS A 287 -1.61 19.40 -9.59
C LYS A 287 -0.84 18.16 -9.11
N LEU A 288 -1.26 16.95 -9.52
CA LEU A 288 -0.56 15.70 -9.27
C LEU A 288 0.79 15.63 -10.02
N LEU A 289 0.82 16.09 -11.28
CA LEU A 289 1.99 16.08 -12.16
C LEU A 289 2.75 17.42 -12.15
N CYS A 290 2.87 18.04 -10.98
CA CYS A 290 3.73 19.20 -10.79
C CYS A 290 5.21 18.81 -10.80
N PHE A 291 6.03 19.50 -11.61
CA PHE A 291 7.47 19.23 -11.73
C PHE A 291 8.21 19.45 -10.40
N VAL A 292 7.93 20.57 -9.72
CA VAL A 292 8.58 20.92 -8.45
C VAL A 292 7.89 20.17 -7.30
N PRO A 293 8.59 19.29 -6.56
CA PRO A 293 7.96 18.41 -5.59
C PRO A 293 7.30 19.15 -4.42
N SER A 294 7.83 20.31 -4.00
CA SER A 294 7.25 21.12 -2.91
C SER A 294 5.97 21.84 -3.29
N ARG A 295 5.68 22.02 -4.58
CA ARG A 295 4.42 22.60 -5.09
C ARG A 295 3.44 21.53 -5.58
N ARG A 296 3.84 20.26 -5.54
CA ARG A 296 2.97 19.14 -5.88
C ARG A 296 1.93 18.98 -4.78
N ILE A 297 0.68 18.77 -5.17
CA ILE A 297 -0.45 18.64 -4.23
C ILE A 297 -0.17 17.54 -3.19
N THR A 298 -0.61 17.76 -1.96
CA THR A 298 -0.54 16.73 -0.92
C THR A 298 -1.63 15.68 -1.13
N VAL A 299 -1.55 14.54 -0.42
CA VAL A 299 -2.59 13.51 -0.54
C VAL A 299 -3.92 14.00 0.05
N GLU A 300 -3.86 14.77 1.14
CA GLU A 300 -5.01 15.37 1.79
C GLU A 300 -5.69 16.41 0.89
N ASP A 301 -4.91 17.30 0.26
CA ASP A 301 -5.45 18.30 -0.66
C ASP A 301 -6.00 17.65 -1.95
N ALA A 302 -5.40 16.53 -2.39
CA ALA A 302 -5.89 15.78 -3.55
C ALA A 302 -7.25 15.12 -3.26
N LEU A 303 -7.46 14.57 -2.06
CA LEU A 303 -8.74 14.02 -1.62
C LEU A 303 -9.83 15.10 -1.55
N ALA A 304 -9.48 16.30 -1.07
CA ALA A 304 -10.39 17.44 -0.99
C ALA A 304 -10.65 18.14 -2.36
N HIS A 305 -10.07 17.65 -3.46
CA HIS A 305 -10.20 18.28 -4.76
C HIS A 305 -11.64 18.14 -5.32
N PRO A 306 -12.19 19.15 -6.02
CA PRO A 306 -13.54 19.08 -6.59
C PRO A 306 -13.83 17.87 -7.50
N TYR A 307 -12.79 17.25 -8.07
CA TYR A 307 -12.95 16.06 -8.89
C TYR A 307 -13.40 14.82 -8.08
N LEU A 308 -13.11 14.80 -6.78
CA LEU A 308 -13.40 13.70 -5.85
C LEU A 308 -14.49 14.07 -4.84
N GLU A 309 -15.15 15.22 -5.00
CA GLU A 309 -16.16 15.75 -4.06
C GLU A 309 -17.25 14.73 -3.69
N GLN A 310 -17.67 13.89 -4.64
CA GLN A 310 -18.70 12.87 -4.41
C GLN A 310 -18.30 11.76 -3.43
N TYR A 311 -16.99 11.55 -3.21
CA TYR A 311 -16.45 10.50 -2.34
C TYR A 311 -15.70 11.04 -1.13
N TYR A 312 -15.31 12.32 -1.16
CA TYR A 312 -14.51 12.94 -0.10
C TYR A 312 -15.30 12.94 1.22
N ASP A 313 -14.76 12.22 2.21
CA ASP A 313 -15.28 12.20 3.57
C ASP A 313 -14.11 12.05 4.54
N PRO A 314 -13.65 13.16 5.16
CA PRO A 314 -12.54 13.12 6.12
C PRO A 314 -12.76 12.17 7.30
N THR A 315 -14.01 11.88 7.65
CA THR A 315 -14.35 11.01 8.79
C THR A 315 -14.23 9.53 8.46
N ASP A 316 -14.36 9.18 7.18
CA ASP A 316 -14.14 7.84 6.64
C ASP A 316 -12.79 7.73 5.90
N GLU A 317 -11.84 8.63 6.18
CA GLU A 317 -10.50 8.58 5.60
C GLU A 317 -9.45 8.46 6.71
N PRO A 318 -9.32 7.28 7.33
CA PRO A 318 -8.52 7.09 8.53
C PRO A 318 -7.02 7.30 8.26
N VAL A 319 -6.31 7.64 9.34
CA VAL A 319 -4.85 7.80 9.37
C VAL A 319 -4.22 6.73 10.25
N PHE A 320 -2.95 6.46 10.03
CA PHE A 320 -2.17 5.60 10.91
C PHE A 320 -1.73 6.39 12.16
N GLU A 321 -2.33 6.09 13.31
CA GLU A 321 -2.16 6.88 14.54
C GLU A 321 -0.72 6.96 15.07
N ARG A 322 0.09 5.92 14.82
CA ARG A 322 1.45 5.79 15.37
C ARG A 322 2.49 5.69 14.26
N PRO A 323 2.98 6.81 13.71
CA PRO A 323 3.92 6.80 12.61
C PRO A 323 5.14 5.91 12.87
N PHE A 324 5.60 5.25 11.82
CA PHE A 324 6.79 4.42 11.91
C PHE A 324 8.02 5.28 12.18
N VAL A 325 8.80 4.84 13.16
CA VAL A 325 10.12 5.39 13.42
C VAL A 325 11.13 4.66 12.56
N GLN A 326 12.10 5.40 12.02
CA GLN A 326 13.14 4.84 11.18
C GLN A 326 13.90 3.73 11.93
N GLN A 327 14.06 2.59 11.27
CA GLN A 327 14.94 1.52 11.71
C GLN A 327 16.13 1.44 10.76
N PRO A 328 17.29 0.94 11.22
CA PRO A 328 18.41 0.66 10.32
C PRO A 328 17.92 -0.23 9.18
N ASP A 329 18.18 0.19 7.95
CA ASP A 329 17.64 -0.50 6.77
C ASP A 329 18.77 -1.00 5.87
N ASN A 330 19.84 -1.50 6.47
CA ASN A 330 20.95 -2.13 5.75
C ASN A 330 21.61 -3.21 6.60
N PHE A 331 20.87 -4.30 6.83
CA PHE A 331 21.36 -5.45 7.56
C PHE A 331 21.99 -6.48 6.64
N PRO A 332 23.03 -7.22 7.10
CA PRO A 332 23.50 -8.43 6.44
C PRO A 332 22.40 -9.48 6.29
N LYS A 333 22.54 -10.36 5.31
CA LYS A 333 21.56 -11.39 4.96
C LYS A 333 21.20 -12.30 6.15
N GLU A 334 22.21 -12.68 6.93
CA GLU A 334 22.09 -13.55 8.11
C GLU A 334 21.23 -12.88 9.19
N LYS A 335 21.45 -11.57 9.42
CA LYS A 335 20.65 -10.78 10.35
C LYS A 335 19.23 -10.58 9.83
N LEU A 336 19.03 -10.38 8.53
CA LEU A 336 17.70 -10.29 7.94
C LEU A 336 16.89 -11.56 8.13
N LYS A 337 17.50 -12.76 7.99
CA LYS A 337 16.81 -14.03 8.28
C LYS A 337 16.29 -14.08 9.72
N ILE A 338 17.10 -13.64 10.68
CA ILE A 338 16.71 -13.56 12.11
C ILE A 338 15.56 -12.57 12.30
N LEU A 339 15.68 -11.36 11.75
CA LEU A 339 14.65 -10.32 11.89
C LEU A 339 13.32 -10.73 11.26
N ILE A 340 13.34 -11.41 10.11
CA ILE A 340 12.14 -11.96 9.48
C ILE A 340 11.49 -13.01 10.39
N TRP A 341 12.29 -13.92 10.95
CA TRP A 341 11.79 -14.93 11.87
C TRP A 341 11.12 -14.30 13.09
N GLU A 342 11.82 -13.39 13.78
CA GLU A 342 11.32 -12.66 14.96
C GLU A 342 10.01 -11.94 14.66
N GLU A 343 9.93 -11.28 13.49
CA GLU A 343 8.75 -10.55 13.06
C GLU A 343 7.55 -11.48 12.78
N ILE A 344 7.79 -12.64 12.16
CA ILE A 344 6.76 -13.66 11.95
C ILE A 344 6.24 -14.20 13.29
N GLN A 345 7.12 -14.50 14.24
CA GLN A 345 6.70 -14.97 15.58
C GLN A 345 5.92 -13.89 16.34
N ARG A 346 6.36 -12.63 16.28
CA ARG A 346 5.64 -11.49 16.86
C ARG A 346 4.23 -11.38 16.28
N TYR A 347 4.10 -11.47 14.96
CA TYR A 347 2.81 -11.37 14.28
C TYR A 347 1.86 -12.51 14.72
N ARG A 348 2.35 -13.75 14.79
CA ARG A 348 1.57 -14.91 15.26
C ARG A 348 1.12 -14.77 16.72
N ASN A 349 2.00 -14.29 17.60
CA ASN A 349 1.68 -14.08 19.02
C ASN A 349 0.62 -12.99 19.20
N ASN A 350 0.76 -11.86 18.51
CA ASN A 350 -0.22 -10.78 18.58
C ASN A 350 -1.60 -11.21 18.06
N LYS A 351 -1.64 -11.98 16.98
CA LYS A 351 -2.87 -12.54 16.44
C LYS A 351 -3.56 -13.46 17.45
N THR A 352 -2.79 -14.34 18.10
CA THR A 352 -3.30 -15.23 19.16
C THR A 352 -3.90 -14.45 20.33
N ILE A 353 -3.24 -13.37 20.77
CA ILE A 353 -3.76 -12.51 21.85
C ILE A 353 -5.07 -11.85 21.40
N ASN A 354 -5.11 -11.29 20.19
CA ASN A 354 -6.32 -10.64 19.68
C ASN A 354 -7.48 -11.62 19.51
N ASP A 355 -7.23 -12.84 19.02
CA ASP A 355 -8.24 -13.89 18.89
C ASP A 355 -8.79 -14.29 20.28
N LEU A 356 -7.93 -14.40 21.30
CA LEU A 356 -8.35 -14.67 22.68
C LEU A 356 -9.19 -13.53 23.27
N VAL A 357 -8.80 -12.27 23.04
CA VAL A 357 -9.58 -11.09 23.47
C VAL A 357 -10.93 -11.06 22.77
N TYR A 358 -10.98 -11.32 21.45
CA TYR A 358 -12.22 -11.36 20.69
C TYR A 358 -13.17 -12.45 21.20
N ILE A 359 -12.66 -13.66 21.45
CA ILE A 359 -13.45 -14.77 22.02
C ILE A 359 -13.98 -14.42 23.41
N ASN A 360 -13.18 -13.74 24.25
CA ASN A 360 -13.61 -13.34 25.58
C ASN A 360 -14.71 -12.26 25.51
N ASN A 361 -14.60 -11.28 24.59
CA ASN A 361 -15.62 -10.25 24.43
C ASN A 361 -16.94 -10.80 23.86
N THR A 362 -16.88 -11.71 22.89
CA THR A 362 -18.10 -12.38 22.36
C THR A 362 -18.73 -13.33 23.37
N LYS A 363 -17.96 -13.92 24.29
CA LYS A 363 -18.53 -14.70 25.41
C LYS A 363 -19.24 -13.84 26.45
N VAL A 364 -18.76 -12.62 26.70
CA VAL A 364 -19.43 -11.69 27.63
C VAL A 364 -20.77 -11.22 27.06
N GLU A 365 -20.85 -10.90 25.77
CA GLU A 365 -22.11 -10.52 25.11
C GLU A 365 -23.14 -11.65 25.07
N HIS A 366 -22.70 -12.92 25.07
CA HIS A 366 -23.61 -14.08 25.12
C HIS A 366 -24.07 -14.47 26.53
N ILE A 367 -23.47 -13.92 27.60
CA ILE A 367 -23.90 -14.20 28.99
C ILE A 367 -25.02 -13.23 29.41
N ASP A 368 -25.12 -12.04 28.83
CA ASP A 368 -26.15 -11.03 29.16
C ASP A 368 -27.54 -11.28 28.53
N HIS A 369 -27.72 -12.37 27.79
CA HIS A 369 -29.02 -12.74 27.18
C HIS A 369 -29.66 -14.03 27.71
N GLN A 370 -29.17 -14.57 28.84
CA GLN A 370 -29.82 -15.69 29.54
C GLN A 370 -29.92 -15.44 31.05
N SER A 371 -30.58 -14.36 31.47
CA SER A 371 -31.05 -14.24 32.85
C SER A 371 -32.29 -13.34 32.99
N ASP A 372 -33.29 -13.49 32.11
CA ASP A 372 -34.62 -12.96 32.36
C ASP A 372 -35.67 -14.01 31.99
N ASN A 373 -36.06 -14.80 33.00
CA ASN A 373 -37.42 -15.33 33.19
C ASN A 373 -37.40 -16.34 34.32
N LEU A 374 -37.79 -15.89 35.51
CA LEU A 374 -38.55 -16.63 36.54
C LEU A 374 -38.53 -15.76 37.81
N VAL A 375 -39.61 -15.04 38.07
CA VAL A 375 -40.37 -15.02 39.34
C VAL A 375 -41.59 -14.12 39.13
N SER A 376 -42.78 -14.70 39.27
CA SER A 376 -44.05 -13.99 39.41
C SER A 376 -44.57 -14.12 40.86
N ASP A 377 -45.28 -13.07 41.26
CA ASP A 377 -46.25 -12.94 42.35
C ASP A 377 -45.78 -12.77 43.81
N GLY A 378 -46.21 -11.65 44.41
CA GLY A 378 -46.15 -11.42 45.86
C GLY A 378 -46.28 -9.98 46.36
N THR A 379 -47.42 -9.33 46.08
CA THR A 379 -48.18 -8.36 46.92
C THR A 379 -47.48 -7.43 47.94
N ILE A 380 -47.51 -6.11 47.64
CA ILE A 380 -47.86 -4.92 48.46
C ILE A 380 -47.62 -4.96 49.99
N THR A 381 -46.81 -4.02 50.53
CA THR A 381 -47.26 -2.97 51.50
C THR A 381 -46.19 -1.89 51.78
N SER A 382 -46.58 -0.64 51.44
CA SER A 382 -46.36 0.68 52.09
C SER A 382 -45.32 0.89 53.22
N GLY A 383 -44.57 2.01 53.11
CA GLY A 383 -43.91 2.72 54.23
C GLY A 383 -42.84 3.73 53.81
N ILE A 384 -43.19 4.83 53.14
CA ILE A 384 -42.97 6.26 53.47
C ILE A 384 -41.86 6.66 54.48
N ILE A 385 -41.13 7.72 54.07
CA ILE A 385 -40.40 8.84 54.76
C ILE A 385 -38.91 8.71 55.19
N PRO A 386 -38.12 9.83 55.18
CA PRO A 386 -36.85 9.95 54.44
C PRO A 386 -35.71 10.65 55.24
N VAL A 387 -34.65 11.10 54.52
CA VAL A 387 -33.72 12.22 54.83
C VAL A 387 -32.59 12.01 55.85
N ASN A 388 -31.34 12.18 55.39
CA ASN A 388 -30.33 13.18 55.84
C ASN A 388 -28.95 12.76 55.30
N GLN A 389 -28.35 13.49 54.35
CA GLN A 389 -27.46 14.64 54.56
C GLN A 389 -26.52 14.48 55.77
N GLN A 390 -25.23 14.24 55.50
CA GLN A 390 -24.11 15.05 56.00
C GLN A 390 -22.76 14.56 55.42
N GLN A 391 -22.05 15.51 54.80
CA GLN A 391 -20.59 15.51 54.55
C GLN A 391 -19.82 15.71 55.89
N PRO A 392 -18.49 15.92 55.91
CA PRO A 392 -17.40 15.01 55.54
C PRO A 392 -16.31 14.88 56.64
N GLN A 393 -15.46 13.85 56.49
CA GLN A 393 -14.03 13.77 56.89
C GLN A 393 -13.65 13.81 58.38
N PRO A 394 -12.47 13.24 58.76
CA PRO A 394 -11.13 13.71 58.37
C PRO A 394 -10.47 12.97 57.20
#